data_AF-A0A967VRZ3-F1
#
_entry.id   AF-A0A967VRZ3-F1
#
_cell.length_a   1.000
_cell.length_b   1.000
_cell.length_c   1.000
_cell.angle_alpha   90.00
_cell.angle_beta   90.00
_cell.angle_gamma   90.00
#
_symmetry.space_group_name_H-M   'P 1'
#
loop_
_entity.id
_entity.type
_entity.pdbx_description
1 polymer ?
#
loop_
_entity_poly.entity_id
_entity_poly.type
_entity_poly.pdbx_seq_one_letter_code
_entity_poly.pdbx_strand_id
1 'polypeptide(L)'
;GLGAAVILVLFFVSSSALSRLPDGAEARRVRDARQVLANGSVAAVAAALMGWSPVAAQAFLGAVAAAAADTWATEIGVRFGGEPRSILSLRRRSPGTSGAVSPLGLLAGAAGA
;
A
#
# COMPACT_ATOMS: atom_id res chain seq x y z
N GLY A 1 -16.20 11.56 -9.35
CA GLY A 1 -17.14 12.36 -8.54
C GLY A 1 -16.62 12.59 -7.14
N LEU A 2 -17.32 13.37 -6.31
CA LEU A 2 -16.91 13.72 -4.92
C LEU A 2 -16.50 12.51 -4.06
N GLY A 3 -17.20 11.38 -4.17
CA GLY A 3 -16.86 10.15 -3.42
C GLY A 3 -15.46 9.60 -3.73
N ALA A 4 -15.06 9.56 -5.01
CA ALA A 4 -13.72 9.13 -5.41
C ALA A 4 -12.63 10.06 -4.88
N ALA A 5 -12.90 11.38 -4.85
CA ALA A 5 -11.97 12.36 -4.30
C ALA A 5 -11.77 12.18 -2.79
N VAL A 6 -12.85 11.96 -2.03
CA VAL A 6 -12.78 11.68 -0.58
C VAL A 6 -11.94 10.43 -0.31
N ILE A 7 -12.15 9.36 -1.07
CA ILE A 7 -11.39 8.10 -0.94
C ILE A 7 -9.89 8.32 -1.19
N LEU A 8 -9.52 9.07 -2.24
CA LEU A 8 -8.12 9.40 -2.51
C LEU A 8 -7.50 10.26 -1.40
N VAL A 9 -8.25 11.22 -0.86
CA VAL A 9 -7.79 12.05 0.26
C VAL A 9 -7.56 11.20 1.50
N LEU A 10 -8.48 10.29 1.86
CA LEU A 10 -8.30 9.39 2.99
C LEU A 10 -7.08 8.48 2.82
N PHE A 11 -6.87 7.93 1.63
CA PHE A 11 -5.67 7.16 1.29
C PHE A 11 -4.38 7.99 1.45
N PHE A 12 -4.36 9.21 0.92
CA PHE A 12 -3.19 10.09 1.01
C PHE A 12 -2.89 10.54 2.45
N VAL A 13 -3.93 10.92 3.20
CA VAL A 13 -3.79 11.37 4.59
C VAL A 13 -3.28 10.23 5.47
N SER A 14 -3.86 9.04 5.36
CA SER A 14 -3.42 7.86 6.11
C SER A 14 -1.99 7.47 5.76
N SER A 15 -1.64 7.42 4.47
CA SER A 15 -0.28 7.15 3.99
C SER A 15 0.72 8.18 4.52
N SER A 16 0.37 9.47 4.46
CA SER A 16 1.24 10.56 4.92
C SER A 16 1.46 10.54 6.43
N ALA A 17 0.42 10.24 7.21
CA ALA A 17 0.54 10.05 8.64
C ALA A 17 1.48 8.89 8.98
N LEU A 18 1.35 7.76 8.26
CA LEU A 18 2.18 6.58 8.47
C LEU A 18 3.66 6.86 8.14
N SER A 19 3.93 7.60 7.05
CA SER A 19 5.29 7.99 6.67
C SER A 19 5.95 9.02 7.63
N ARG A 20 5.19 9.64 8.54
CA ARG A 20 5.70 10.56 9.58
C ARG A 20 6.06 9.85 10.89
N LEU A 21 5.75 8.57 11.03
CA LEU A 21 6.15 7.80 12.21
C LEU A 21 7.69 7.74 12.29
N PRO A 22 8.26 7.75 13.52
CA PRO A 22 9.70 7.66 13.70
C PRO A 22 10.26 6.42 12.98
N ASP A 23 11.39 6.60 12.29
CA ASP A 23 12.01 5.52 11.53
C ASP A 23 12.45 4.40 12.50
N GLY A 24 12.06 3.16 12.21
CA GLY A 24 12.64 1.97 12.82
C GLY A 24 14.06 1.73 12.27
N ALA A 25 14.85 0.92 12.98
CA ALA A 25 16.32 0.87 12.91
C ALA A 25 17.00 0.67 11.53
N GLU A 26 16.32 0.44 10.41
CA GLU A 26 16.96 0.45 9.09
C GLU A 26 15.94 0.60 7.95
N ALA A 27 16.33 1.37 6.93
CA ALA A 27 15.69 1.54 5.61
C ALA A 27 14.43 2.41 5.53
N ARG A 28 14.64 3.74 5.51
CA ARG A 28 13.74 4.66 4.80
C ARG A 28 13.81 4.33 3.30
N ARG A 29 12.89 3.49 2.81
CA ARG A 29 12.72 3.28 1.37
C ARG A 29 12.12 4.56 0.79
N VAL A 30 12.92 5.34 0.06
CA VAL A 30 12.40 6.46 -0.74
C VAL A 30 11.36 5.83 -1.67
N ARG A 31 10.10 6.25 -1.52
CA ARG A 31 8.97 5.69 -2.28
C ARG A 31 9.25 5.97 -3.75
N ASP A 32 9.56 4.93 -4.52
CA ASP A 32 9.88 5.05 -5.94
C ASP A 32 8.68 5.70 -6.64
N ALA A 33 8.91 6.73 -7.46
CA ALA A 33 7.85 7.33 -8.28
C ALA A 33 7.11 6.26 -9.11
N ARG A 34 7.80 5.15 -9.41
CA ARG A 34 7.26 3.94 -10.02
C ARG A 34 6.16 3.26 -9.19
N GLN A 35 6.29 3.18 -7.86
CA GLN A 35 5.23 2.63 -6.98
C GLN A 35 4.01 3.56 -6.94
N VAL A 36 4.22 4.88 -6.90
CA VAL A 36 3.12 5.85 -6.91
C VAL A 36 2.36 5.77 -8.24
N LEU A 37 3.07 5.69 -9.37
CA LEU A 37 2.44 5.53 -10.69
C LEU A 37 1.76 4.17 -10.85
N ALA A 38 2.37 3.08 -10.38
CA ALA A 38 1.78 1.74 -10.47
C ALA A 38 0.47 1.64 -9.69
N ASN A 39 0.44 2.14 -8.45
CA ASN A 39 -0.74 2.07 -7.59
C ASN A 39 -1.80 3.11 -7.98
N GLY A 40 -1.38 4.30 -8.43
CA GLY A 40 -2.29 5.40 -8.78
C GLY A 40 -2.93 5.31 -10.17
N SER A 41 -2.23 4.72 -11.15
CA SER A 41 -2.71 4.67 -12.54
C SER A 41 -3.97 3.82 -12.71
N VAL A 42 -4.07 2.67 -12.05
CA VAL A 42 -5.26 1.80 -12.10
C VAL A 42 -6.48 2.52 -11.52
N ALA A 43 -6.31 3.21 -10.39
CA ALA A 43 -7.38 4.02 -9.80
C ALA A 43 -7.77 5.18 -10.73
N ALA A 44 -6.81 5.88 -11.34
CA ALA A 44 -7.08 6.98 -12.27
C ALA A 44 -7.86 6.52 -13.51
N VAL A 45 -7.46 5.40 -14.13
CA VAL A 45 -8.17 4.82 -15.27
C VAL A 45 -9.58 4.37 -14.89
N ALA A 46 -9.73 3.68 -13.75
CA ALA A 46 -11.03 3.26 -13.26
C ALA A 46 -11.96 4.45 -12.98
N ALA A 47 -11.43 5.53 -12.40
CA ALA A 47 -12.20 6.76 -12.19
C ALA A 47 -12.63 7.43 -13.52
N ALA A 48 -11.78 7.40 -14.56
CA ALA A 48 -12.14 7.93 -15.88
C ALA A 48 -13.26 7.12 -16.56
N LEU A 49 -13.37 5.83 -16.25
CA LEU A 49 -14.37 4.92 -16.81
C LEU A 49 -15.67 4.83 -16.00
N MET A 50 -15.80 5.59 -14.89
CA MET A 50 -16.89 5.47 -13.90
C MET A 50 -18.30 5.77 -14.45
N GLY A 51 -18.41 6.36 -15.64
CA GLY A 51 -19.68 6.57 -16.36
C GLY A 51 -19.86 5.67 -17.59
N TRP A 52 -18.88 4.85 -17.93
CA TRP A 52 -18.84 4.04 -19.16
C TRP A 52 -18.88 2.53 -18.87
N SER A 53 -18.48 2.14 -17.66
CA SER A 53 -18.42 0.73 -17.26
C SER A 53 -19.03 0.53 -15.87
N PRO A 54 -19.92 -0.47 -15.71
CA PRO A 54 -20.54 -0.77 -14.42
C PRO A 54 -19.57 -1.38 -13.39
N VAL A 55 -18.35 -1.77 -13.82
CA VAL A 55 -17.32 -2.31 -12.92
C VAL A 55 -16.26 -1.28 -12.53
N ALA A 56 -16.29 -0.09 -13.13
CA ALA A 56 -15.27 0.94 -12.93
C ALA A 56 -15.23 1.44 -11.47
N ALA A 57 -16.37 1.48 -10.78
CA ALA A 57 -16.41 1.87 -9.37
C ALA A 57 -15.73 0.83 -8.47
N GLN A 58 -15.96 -0.45 -8.71
CA GLN A 58 -15.37 -1.58 -7.99
C GLN A 58 -13.87 -1.66 -8.29
N ALA A 59 -13.47 -1.45 -9.55
CA ALA A 59 -12.07 -1.38 -9.94
C ALA A 59 -11.34 -0.21 -9.27
N PHE A 60 -11.99 0.96 -9.15
CA PHE A 60 -11.44 2.11 -8.44
C PHE A 60 -11.24 1.80 -6.95
N LEU A 61 -12.27 1.26 -6.28
CA LEU A 61 -12.20 0.87 -4.87
C LEU A 61 -11.13 -0.18 -4.63
N GLY A 62 -11.09 -1.23 -5.44
CA GLY A 62 -10.09 -2.29 -5.35
C GLY A 62 -8.66 -1.78 -5.57
N ALA A 63 -8.46 -0.85 -6.51
CA ALA A 63 -7.16 -0.24 -6.75
C ALA A 63 -6.69 0.60 -5.55
N VAL A 64 -7.58 1.40 -4.95
CA VAL A 64 -7.23 2.19 -3.76
C VAL A 64 -6.98 1.29 -2.55
N ALA A 65 -7.81 0.27 -2.34
CA ALA A 65 -7.64 -0.72 -1.26
C ALA A 65 -6.29 -1.46 -1.40
N ALA A 66 -5.95 -1.91 -2.61
CA ALA A 66 -4.65 -2.55 -2.87
C ALA A 66 -3.47 -1.60 -2.61
N ALA A 67 -3.58 -0.33 -3.01
CA ALA A 67 -2.57 0.68 -2.75
C ALA A 67 -2.40 0.96 -1.24
N ALA A 68 -3.50 1.01 -0.51
CA ALA A 68 -3.52 1.20 0.94
C ALA A 68 -2.91 -0.01 1.66
N ALA A 69 -3.29 -1.22 1.27
CA ALA A 69 -2.74 -2.46 1.79
C ALA A 69 -1.21 -2.55 1.60
N ASP A 70 -0.70 -2.27 0.39
CA ASP A 70 0.74 -2.26 0.08
C ASP A 70 1.51 -1.26 0.96
N THR A 71 0.92 -0.08 1.16
CA THR A 71 1.50 0.97 1.99
C THR A 71 1.55 0.57 3.45
N TRP A 72 0.43 0.13 4.03
CA TRP A 72 0.35 -0.27 5.43
C TRP A 72 1.23 -1.48 5.72
N ALA A 73 1.20 -2.50 4.85
CA ALA A 73 2.02 -3.69 4.99
C ALA A 73 3.52 -3.37 5.02
N THR A 74 3.97 -2.49 4.13
CA THR A 74 5.38 -2.09 4.06
C THR A 74 5.76 -1.22 5.25
N GLU A 75 5.00 -0.16 5.52
CA GLU A 75 5.32 0.85 6.53
C GLU A 75 5.25 0.28 7.96
N ILE A 76 4.30 -0.61 8.25
CA ILE A 76 4.18 -1.28 9.56
C ILE A 76 5.09 -2.52 9.60
N GLY A 77 5.15 -3.30 8.53
CA GLY A 77 5.96 -4.52 8.47
C GLY A 77 7.47 -4.26 8.55
N VAL A 78 7.97 -3.17 7.94
CA VAL A 78 9.39 -2.77 8.04
C VAL A 78 9.71 -2.19 9.42
N ARG A 79 8.83 -1.34 9.97
CA ARG A 79 9.10 -0.68 11.28
C ARG A 79 8.97 -1.60 12.47
N PHE A 80 7.97 -2.49 12.46
CA PHE A 80 7.56 -3.23 13.66
C PHE A 80 7.52 -4.76 13.43
N GLY A 81 7.75 -5.24 12.20
CA GLY A 81 7.57 -6.65 11.84
C GLY A 81 8.74 -7.58 12.21
N GLY A 82 9.79 -7.07 12.84
CA GLY A 82 10.96 -7.86 13.27
C GLY A 82 11.71 -8.46 12.08
N GLU A 83 11.91 -9.77 12.07
CA GLU A 83 12.61 -10.49 10.99
C GLU A 83 11.61 -11.09 9.97
N PRO A 84 11.39 -10.44 8.82
CA PRO A 84 10.48 -10.96 7.80
C PRO A 84 11.06 -12.20 7.11
N ARG A 85 10.18 -12.98 6.45
CA ARG A 85 10.55 -14.18 5.70
C ARG A 85 10.21 -14.01 4.22
N SER A 86 11.08 -14.51 3.34
CA SER A 86 10.76 -14.56 1.91
C SER A 86 9.55 -15.45 1.64
N ILE A 87 8.58 -15.00 0.84
CA ILE A 87 7.41 -15.81 0.48
C ILE A 87 7.78 -17.05 -0.36
N LEU A 88 8.89 -16.98 -1.11
CA LEU A 88 9.33 -18.06 -1.99
C LEU A 88 10.13 -19.13 -1.25
N SER A 89 11.05 -18.73 -0.36
CA SER A 89 11.97 -19.66 0.32
C SER A 89 11.69 -19.87 1.79
N LEU A 90 10.77 -19.09 2.39
CA LEU A 90 10.45 -19.06 3.81
C LEU A 90 11.65 -18.76 4.74
N ARG A 91 12.79 -18.36 4.18
CA ARG A 91 13.98 -17.97 4.94
C ARG A 91 13.87 -16.54 5.44
N ARG A 92 14.44 -16.27 6.62
CA ARG A 92 14.58 -14.93 7.21
C ARG A 92 15.36 -14.02 6.24
N ARG A 93 14.91 -12.77 6.11
CA ARG A 93 15.52 -11.73 5.27
C ARG A 93 15.58 -10.43 6.07
N SER A 94 16.42 -9.49 5.65
CA SER A 94 16.42 -8.15 6.22
C SER A 94 15.10 -7.43 5.91
N PRO A 95 14.59 -6.59 6.83
CA PRO A 95 13.48 -5.69 6.57
C PRO A 95 13.67 -4.89 5.27
N GLY A 96 12.58 -4.73 4.51
CA GLY A 96 12.60 -4.03 3.22
C GLY A 96 13.09 -4.85 2.02
N THR A 97 13.51 -6.11 2.22
CA THR A 97 13.82 -7.03 1.11
C THR A 97 12.56 -7.31 0.27
N SER A 98 12.67 -7.18 -1.05
CA SER A 98 11.56 -7.48 -1.97
C SER A 98 11.08 -8.93 -1.81
N GLY A 99 9.76 -9.12 -1.67
CA GLY A 99 9.15 -10.43 -1.44
C GLY A 99 9.35 -11.01 -0.03
N ALA A 100 9.90 -10.23 0.92
CA ALA A 100 9.90 -10.59 2.33
C ALA A 100 8.65 -10.06 3.03
N VAL A 101 7.96 -10.93 3.75
CA VAL A 101 6.70 -10.64 4.46
C VAL A 101 6.83 -10.94 5.95
N SER A 102 6.14 -10.18 6.79
CA SER A 102 6.01 -10.43 8.23
C SER A 102 4.54 -10.60 8.60
N PRO A 103 4.20 -11.36 9.66
CA PRO A 103 2.81 -11.51 10.11
C PRO A 103 2.15 -10.17 10.42
N LEU A 104 2.90 -9.25 11.05
CA LEU A 104 2.42 -7.90 11.37
C LEU A 104 2.19 -7.09 10.09
N GLY A 105 3.07 -7.20 9.09
CA GLY A 105 2.87 -6.56 7.79
C GLY A 105 1.63 -7.09 7.06
N LEU A 106 1.35 -8.40 7.15
CA LEU A 106 0.13 -8.99 6.58
C LEU A 106 -1.14 -8.46 7.26
N LEU A 107 -1.16 -8.41 8.59
CA LEU A 107 -2.29 -7.86 9.35
C LEU A 107 -2.51 -6.37 9.06
N ALA A 108 -1.41 -5.61 8.99
CA ALA A 108 -1.45 -4.20 8.62
C ALA A 108 -2.00 -3.98 7.20
N GLY A 109 -1.56 -4.79 6.23
CA GLY A 109 -2.09 -4.75 4.87
C GLY A 109 -3.58 -5.07 4.83
N ALA A 110 -4.03 -6.08 5.56
CA ALA A 110 -5.44 -6.42 5.67
C ALA A 110 -6.28 -5.32 6.34
N ALA A 111 -5.73 -4.60 7.32
CA ALA A 111 -6.40 -3.47 7.97
C ALA A 111 -6.44 -2.21 7.09
N GLY A 112 -5.47 -2.06 6.17
CA GLY A 112 -5.43 -0.94 5.23
C GLY A 112 -6.33 -1.12 3.99
N ALA A 113 -6.70 -2.36 3.65
CA ALA A 113 -7.57 -2.70 2.52
C ALA A 113 -9.05 -2.40 2.83
#